data_AF-A0A938KGZ4-F1
#
_entry.id   AF-A0A938KGZ4-F1
#
_cell.length_a   1.000
_cell.length_b   1.000
_cell.length_c   1.000
_cell.angle_alpha   90.00
_cell.angle_beta   90.00
_cell.angle_gamma   90.00
#
_symmetry.space_group_name_H-M   'P 1'
#
loop_
_entity.id
_entity.type
_entity.pdbx_description
1 polymer ?
#
loop_
_entity_poly.entity_id
_entity_poly.type
_entity_poly.pdbx_seq_one_letter_code
_entity_poly.pdbx_strand_id
1 'polypeptide(L)' 'ASDPVGLFVNDKLVAYGEVVVVEDNFGIKITELVGTAPP' A
#
# COMPACT_ATOMS: atom_id res chain seq x y z
N ALA A 1 9.77 -12.10 -2.59
CA ALA A 1 8.54 -11.84 -1.81
C ALA A 1 8.77 -10.65 -0.88
N SER A 2 9.32 -9.57 -1.41
CA SER A 2 9.84 -8.44 -0.62
C SER A 2 9.52 -7.08 -1.24
N ASP A 3 8.79 -7.07 -2.36
CA ASP A 3 8.37 -5.84 -2.99
C ASP A 3 6.98 -5.45 -2.46
N PRO A 4 6.76 -4.19 -2.07
CA PRO A 4 5.48 -3.74 -1.57
C PRO A 4 4.40 -3.88 -2.65
N VAL A 5 3.18 -4.20 -2.23
CA VAL A 5 2.04 -4.33 -3.15
C VAL A 5 1.58 -2.96 -3.60
N GLY A 6 1.20 -2.86 -4.89
CA GLY A 6 0.55 -1.66 -5.42
C GLY A 6 -0.94 -1.65 -5.08
N LEU A 7 -1.45 -0.50 -4.62
CA LEU A 7 -2.86 -0.28 -4.34
C LEU A 7 -3.47 0.57 -5.45
N PHE A 8 -4.60 0.12 -5.99
CA PHE A 8 -5.28 0.75 -7.12
C PHE A 8 -6.72 1.13 -6.77
N VAL A 9 -7.17 2.29 -7.27
CA VAL A 9 -8.57 2.70 -7.25
C VAL A 9 -8.95 3.08 -8.67
N ASN A 10 -9.97 2.44 -9.25
CA ASN A 10 -10.36 2.62 -10.65
C ASN A 10 -9.16 2.48 -11.60
N ASP A 11 -8.38 1.41 -11.46
CA ASP A 11 -7.19 1.10 -12.27
C ASP A 11 -6.03 2.12 -12.18
N LYS A 12 -6.14 3.12 -11.30
CA LYS A 12 -5.07 4.08 -11.03
C LYS A 12 -4.32 3.69 -9.77
N LEU A 13 -2.99 3.56 -9.86
CA LEU A 13 -2.11 3.37 -8.71
C LEU A 13 -2.23 4.57 -7.77
N VAL A 14 -2.45 4.33 -6.47
CA VAL A 14 -2.61 5.36 -5.44
C VAL A 14 -1.63 5.24 -4.27
N ALA A 15 -1.09 4.05 -4.03
CA ALA A 15 -0.15 3.82 -2.93
C ALA A 15 0.65 2.53 -3.13
N TYR A 16 1.72 2.40 -2.35
CA TYR A 16 2.38 1.12 -2.07
C TYR A 16 2.17 0.74 -0.60
N GLY A 17 2.14 -0.55 -0.32
CA GLY A 17 1.97 -1.05 1.05
C GLY A 17 2.44 -2.48 1.26
N GLU A 18 2.38 -2.89 2.52
CA GLU A 18 2.75 -4.23 2.98
C GLU A 18 1.52 -4.97 3.49
N VAL A 19 1.38 -6.24 3.11
CA VAL A 19 0.31 -7.10 3.64
C VAL A 19 0.66 -7.50 5.06
N VAL A 20 -0.25 -7.24 6.00
CA VAL A 20 -0.10 -7.54 7.42
C VAL A 20 -1.26 -8.38 7.92
N VAL A 21 -1.03 -9.12 9.00
CA VAL A 21 -2.08 -9.85 9.71
C VAL A 21 -2.16 -9.29 11.12
N VAL A 22 -3.35 -8.85 11.53
CA VAL A 22 -3.62 -8.27 12.86
C VAL A 22 -4.85 -8.94 13.42
N GLU A 23 -4.72 -9.63 14.56
CA GLU A 23 -5.84 -10.31 15.23
C GLU A 23 -6.66 -11.19 14.28
N ASP A 24 -5.99 -12.05 13.51
CA ASP A 24 -6.57 -12.92 12.47
C ASP A 24 -7.24 -12.20 11.28
N ASN A 25 -7.09 -10.88 11.17
CA ASN A 25 -7.55 -10.11 10.01
C ASN A 25 -6.38 -9.76 9.10
N PHE A 26 -6.59 -9.90 7.78
CA PHE A 26 -5.66 -9.38 6.79
C PHE A 26 -5.88 -7.88 6.60
N GLY A 27 -4.78 -7.12 6.57
CA GLY A 27 -4.78 -5.69 6.28
C GLY A 27 -3.63 -5.31 5.36
N ILE A 28 -3.62 -4.06 4.92
CA ILE A 28 -2.50 -3.47 4.19
C ILE A 28 -2.02 -2.24 4.97
N LYS A 29 -0.76 -2.25 5.37
CA LYS A 29 -0.08 -1.09 5.94
C LYS A 29 0.47 -0.23 4.80
N ILE A 30 -0.01 1.00 4.67
CA ILE A 30 0.49 1.94 3.66
C ILE A 30 1.92 2.36 3.99
N THR A 31 2.82 2.24 3.03
CA THR A 31 4.24 2.64 3.16
C THR A 31 4.55 3.89 2.35
N GLU A 32 3.88 4.09 1.22
CA GLU A 32 4.09 5.25 0.35
C GLU A 32 2.77 5.66 -0.33
N LEU A 33 2.49 6.96 -0.38
CA LEU A 33 1.40 7.52 -1.19
C LEU A 33 1.97 8.06 -2.49
N VAL A 34 1.33 7.76 -3.62
CA VAL A 34 1.79 8.32 -4.89
C VAL A 34 1.43 9.80 -4.98
N GLY A 35 2.33 10.59 -5.56
CA GLY A 35 2.09 12.02 -5.80
C GLY A 35 2.35 12.94 -4.61
N THR A 36 2.74 12.42 -3.45
CA THR A 36 3.34 13.25 -2.40
C THR A 36 4.81 13.49 -2.74
N ALA A 37 5.11 14.55 -3.48
CA ALA A 37 6.47 15.07 -3.53
C ALA A 37 6.81 15.63 -2.13
N PRO A 38 8.03 15.42 -1.60
CA PRO A 38 8.47 16.20 -0.44
C PRO A 38 8.46 17.69 -0.82
N PRO A 39 8.16 18.61 0.12
CA PRO A 39 8.40 20.03 -0.09
C PRO A 39 9.89 20.32 -0.36
#